data_AF-A0A4Q0ZWC7-F1
#
_entry.id   AF-A0A4Q0ZWC7-F1
#
_cell.length_a   1.000
_cell.length_b   1.000
_cell.length_c   1.000
_cell.angle_alpha   90.00
_cell.angle_beta   90.00
_cell.angle_gamma   90.00
#
_symmetry.space_group_name_H-M   'P 1'
#
loop_
_entity.id
_entity.type
_entity.pdbx_description
1 polymer ?
#
loop_
_entity_poly.entity_id
_entity_poly.type
_entity_poly.pdbx_seq_one_letter_code
_entity_poly.pdbx_strand_id
1 'polypeptide(L)'
;MQTAVNYFAVFGGLDVKLDLTKPLRTLIIRHILDEFYEIHDFIEKKTKNSSLFHKILTGISLGDRRINSAFKRSDLDYDEAIDCIDDLEDLQFITEETSMDFLTNQFEKNESADKLLFTTPFLRFWFAFVSPLYKGIAREDYNECFKKFDNYQSEFMDLIFEQLCHEYTKEIFSNDEIEEIGRYWDDEKREINLLAETSNGKVIVGLCKYTNSKMKSSDVNRLKELCLELDLVPDYVVLFSKSGFTNELKSQKSENLRLFTVKSLKALIK
;
A
#
# COMPACT_ATOMS: atom_id res chain seq x y z
N MET A 1 -15.72 0.74 -10.14
CA MET A 1 -14.74 0.13 -9.21
C MET A 1 -13.34 0.68 -9.37
N GLN A 2 -12.68 0.59 -10.53
CA GLN A 2 -11.35 1.21 -10.70
C GLN A 2 -11.33 2.70 -10.32
N THR A 3 -12.34 3.47 -10.75
CA THR A 3 -12.52 4.86 -10.32
C THR A 3 -12.59 4.98 -8.80
N ALA A 4 -13.39 4.16 -8.13
CA ALA A 4 -13.51 4.19 -6.68
C ALA A 4 -12.18 3.89 -5.98
N VAL A 5 -11.41 2.89 -6.43
CA VAL A 5 -10.07 2.59 -5.90
C VAL A 5 -9.13 3.78 -6.06
N ASN A 6 -9.08 4.38 -7.25
CA ASN A 6 -8.22 5.55 -7.49
C ASN A 6 -8.57 6.75 -6.60
N TYR A 7 -9.84 6.91 -6.23
CA TYR A 7 -10.29 8.04 -5.43
C TYR A 7 -10.06 7.72 -3.95
N PHE A 8 -10.35 6.50 -3.52
CA PHE A 8 -10.01 6.02 -2.18
C PHE A 8 -8.51 6.13 -1.90
N ALA A 9 -7.65 5.87 -2.89
CA ALA A 9 -6.20 6.04 -2.76
C ALA A 9 -5.76 7.47 -2.43
N VAL A 10 -6.57 8.47 -2.77
CA VAL A 10 -6.23 9.89 -2.58
C VAL A 10 -6.99 10.50 -1.41
N PHE A 11 -8.28 10.16 -1.26
CA PHE A 11 -9.16 10.77 -0.27
C PHE A 11 -9.49 9.84 0.90
N GLY A 12 -9.07 8.58 0.88
CA GLY A 12 -9.34 7.63 1.96
C GLY A 12 -8.77 8.15 3.28
N GLY A 13 -9.63 8.30 4.29
CA GLY A 13 -9.29 8.94 5.57
C GLY A 13 -9.79 10.38 5.71
N LEU A 14 -10.23 11.03 4.62
CA LEU A 14 -10.93 12.31 4.70
C LEU A 14 -12.45 12.11 4.84
N ASP A 15 -13.08 12.93 5.67
CA ASP A 15 -14.53 13.02 5.77
C ASP A 15 -15.10 13.99 4.72
N VAL A 16 -15.02 13.58 3.45
CA VAL A 16 -15.50 14.37 2.32
C VAL A 16 -16.41 13.55 1.41
N LYS A 17 -17.51 14.17 0.96
CA LYS A 17 -18.41 13.56 -0.04
C LYS A 17 -17.90 13.84 -1.45
N LEU A 18 -17.56 12.78 -2.17
CA LEU A 18 -17.00 12.88 -3.52
C LEU A 18 -18.05 12.61 -4.59
N ASP A 19 -18.12 13.52 -5.58
CA ASP A 19 -18.83 13.27 -6.84
C ASP A 19 -17.90 12.55 -7.83
N LEU A 20 -17.98 11.20 -7.85
CA LEU A 20 -17.13 10.35 -8.70
C LEU A 20 -17.38 10.53 -10.21
N THR A 21 -18.33 11.37 -10.63
CA THR A 21 -18.51 11.75 -12.04
C THR A 21 -17.53 12.83 -12.49
N LYS A 22 -16.92 13.57 -11.55
CA LYS A 22 -15.93 14.61 -11.84
C LYS A 22 -14.53 13.99 -11.97
N PRO A 23 -13.63 14.56 -12.80
CA PRO A 23 -12.25 14.07 -12.89
C PRO A 23 -11.52 14.11 -11.54
N LEU A 24 -10.65 13.12 -11.30
CA LEU A 24 -9.88 13.00 -10.05
C LEU A 24 -9.13 14.29 -9.71
N ARG A 25 -8.45 14.91 -10.69
CA ARG A 25 -7.72 16.18 -10.47
C ARG A 25 -8.62 17.32 -10.01
N THR A 26 -9.84 17.40 -10.55
CA THR A 26 -10.81 18.43 -10.15
C THR A 26 -11.19 18.27 -8.68
N LEU A 27 -11.34 17.03 -8.20
CA LEU A 27 -11.64 16.77 -6.79
C LEU A 27 -10.42 16.96 -5.90
N ILE A 28 -9.20 16.66 -6.38
CA ILE A 28 -7.97 16.94 -5.64
C ILE A 28 -7.84 18.44 -5.39
N ILE A 29 -8.04 19.25 -6.43
CA ILE A 29 -8.02 20.72 -6.30
C ILE A 29 -9.05 21.14 -5.26
N ARG A 30 -10.32 20.79 -5.48
CA ARG A 30 -11.42 21.22 -4.62
C ARG A 30 -11.31 20.82 -3.15
N HIS A 31 -10.93 19.58 -2.87
CA HIS A 31 -11.03 19.01 -1.52
C HIS A 31 -9.69 18.92 -0.79
N ILE A 32 -8.57 19.25 -1.45
CA ILE A 32 -7.24 19.17 -0.85
C ILE A 32 -6.45 20.45 -1.09
N LEU A 33 -6.35 20.94 -2.34
CA LEU A 33 -5.47 22.07 -2.66
C LEU A 33 -6.13 23.42 -2.35
N ASP A 34 -7.42 23.59 -2.65
CA ASP A 34 -8.17 24.81 -2.31
C ASP A 34 -8.34 24.94 -0.78
N GLU A 35 -8.39 23.80 -0.08
CA GLU A 35 -8.45 23.71 1.40
C GLU A 35 -7.04 23.61 2.03
N PHE A 36 -5.98 23.93 1.28
CA PHE A 36 -4.60 23.67 1.69
C PHE A 36 -4.25 24.27 3.06
N TYR A 37 -4.63 25.51 3.33
CA TYR A 37 -4.24 26.18 4.58
C TYR A 37 -4.85 25.53 5.82
N GLU A 38 -6.11 25.10 5.74
CA GLU A 38 -6.79 24.43 6.86
C GLU A 38 -6.14 23.06 7.13
N ILE A 39 -5.97 22.26 6.07
CA ILE A 39 -5.36 20.94 6.17
C ILE A 39 -3.90 21.04 6.64
N HIS A 40 -3.15 22.00 6.11
CA HIS A 40 -1.75 22.22 6.48
C HIS A 40 -1.62 22.61 7.95
N ASP A 41 -2.40 23.59 8.43
CA ASP A 41 -2.39 23.98 9.85
C ASP A 41 -2.78 22.81 10.78
N PHE A 42 -3.77 22.00 10.38
CA PHE A 42 -4.13 20.80 11.12
C PHE A 42 -2.97 19.80 11.20
N ILE A 43 -2.34 19.49 10.07
CA ILE A 43 -1.23 18.54 9.99
C ILE A 43 -0.01 19.07 10.75
N GLU A 44 0.36 20.34 10.62
CA GLU A 44 1.47 20.96 11.36
C GLU A 44 1.26 20.90 12.88
N LYS A 45 0.04 21.17 13.35
CA LYS A 45 -0.30 21.03 14.78
C LYS A 45 -0.17 19.57 15.23
N LYS A 46 -0.66 18.63 14.44
CA LYS A 46 -0.59 17.19 14.75
C LYS A 46 0.84 16.65 14.72
N THR A 47 1.68 17.10 13.80
CA THR A 47 3.10 16.74 13.72
C THR A 47 3.97 17.55 14.69
N LYS A 48 3.38 18.33 15.62
CA LYS A 48 4.08 19.17 16.58
C LYS A 48 5.06 20.16 15.91
N ASN A 49 4.83 20.55 14.65
CA ASN A 49 5.74 21.32 13.79
C ASN A 49 7.15 20.70 13.67
N SER A 50 7.28 19.38 13.86
CA SER A 50 8.56 18.67 13.82
C SER A 50 9.04 18.50 12.39
N SER A 51 10.12 19.22 12.03
CA SER A 51 10.80 19.05 10.73
C SER A 51 11.22 17.60 10.50
N LEU A 52 11.63 16.89 11.56
CA LEU A 52 12.04 15.49 11.50
C LEU A 52 10.86 14.57 11.15
N PHE A 53 9.68 14.78 11.74
CA PHE A 53 8.47 14.03 11.38
C PHE A 53 8.11 14.21 9.92
N HIS A 54 8.12 15.45 9.43
CA HIS A 54 7.81 15.74 8.02
C HIS A 54 8.81 15.08 7.07
N LYS A 55 10.11 15.06 7.42
CA LYS A 55 11.13 14.35 6.63
C LYS A 55 10.87 12.84 6.60
N ILE A 56 10.60 12.21 7.75
CA ILE A 56 10.30 10.78 7.86
C ILE A 56 9.08 10.44 6.99
N LEU A 57 7.96 11.12 7.23
CA LEU A 57 6.70 10.89 6.53
C LEU A 57 6.85 11.11 5.02
N THR A 58 7.57 12.15 4.60
CA THR A 58 7.89 12.37 3.18
C THR A 58 8.74 11.21 2.62
N GLY A 59 9.75 10.77 3.35
CA GLY A 59 10.68 9.71 2.95
C GLY A 59 10.03 8.34 2.74
N ILE A 60 9.02 8.01 3.55
CA ILE A 60 8.28 6.74 3.45
C ILE A 60 7.08 6.79 2.49
N SER A 61 6.65 7.98 2.06
CA SER A 61 5.46 8.14 1.20
C SER A 61 5.57 7.44 -0.16
N LEU A 62 6.78 7.28 -0.68
CA LEU A 62 7.11 6.63 -1.94
C LEU A 62 8.32 5.69 -1.77
N GLY A 63 8.46 4.71 -2.67
CA GLY A 63 9.51 3.69 -2.67
C GLY A 63 9.15 2.42 -1.89
N ASP A 64 10.17 1.73 -1.41
CA ASP A 64 10.05 0.43 -0.74
C ASP A 64 9.50 0.49 0.69
N ARG A 65 9.47 1.69 1.29
CA ARG A 65 8.98 2.01 2.65
C ARG A 65 9.80 1.38 3.77
N ARG A 66 10.92 0.72 3.47
CA ARG A 66 11.82 0.17 4.50
C ARG A 66 12.49 1.32 5.24
N ILE A 67 12.59 1.23 6.56
CA ILE A 67 13.17 2.26 7.44
C ILE A 67 14.53 2.73 6.91
N ASN A 68 15.46 1.79 6.71
CA ASN A 68 16.82 2.07 6.20
C ASN A 68 16.82 2.82 4.86
N SER A 69 16.00 2.36 3.91
CA SER A 69 15.90 2.96 2.57
C SER A 69 15.24 4.34 2.60
N ALA A 70 14.23 4.54 3.44
CA ALA A 70 13.52 5.81 3.59
C ALA A 70 14.42 6.87 4.23
N PHE A 71 15.16 6.49 5.28
CA PHE A 71 16.03 7.40 6.02
C PHE A 71 17.24 7.82 5.18
N LYS A 72 17.88 6.84 4.50
CA LYS A 72 18.99 7.12 3.59
C LYS A 72 18.61 8.06 2.44
N ARG A 73 17.40 7.91 1.88
CA ARG A 73 16.91 8.82 0.81
C ARG A 73 16.60 10.23 1.32
N SER A 74 16.36 10.37 2.62
CA SER A 74 15.92 11.61 3.26
C SER A 74 17.03 12.31 4.05
N ASP A 75 18.27 11.78 3.99
CA ASP A 75 19.44 12.28 4.73
C ASP A 75 19.15 12.41 6.23
N LEU A 76 18.54 11.37 6.80
CA LEU A 76 18.19 11.27 8.21
C LEU A 76 19.22 10.45 8.97
N ASP A 77 19.60 10.93 10.16
CA ASP A 77 20.32 10.12 11.14
C ASP A 77 19.41 9.02 11.67
N TYR A 78 19.93 7.79 11.78
CA TYR A 78 19.12 6.63 12.13
C TYR A 78 18.64 6.67 13.57
N ASP A 79 19.52 7.04 14.51
CA ASP A 79 19.24 7.05 15.94
C ASP A 79 18.22 8.15 16.27
N GLU A 80 18.32 9.32 15.62
CA GLU A 80 17.31 10.38 15.79
C GLU A 80 15.94 10.00 15.19
N ALA A 81 15.94 9.26 14.07
CA ALA A 81 14.72 8.95 13.34
C ALA A 81 13.95 7.78 13.94
N ILE A 82 14.61 6.81 14.57
CA ILE A 82 13.95 5.67 15.21
C ILE A 82 13.12 6.13 16.42
N ASP A 83 13.65 7.05 17.23
CA ASP A 83 12.93 7.64 18.38
C ASP A 83 11.64 8.39 17.96
N CYS A 84 11.57 8.81 16.69
CA CYS A 84 10.39 9.48 16.15
C CYS A 84 9.32 8.52 15.61
N ILE A 85 9.63 7.23 15.40
CA ILE A 85 8.66 6.26 14.86
C ILE A 85 7.54 6.03 15.88
N ASP A 86 7.89 5.68 17.11
CA ASP A 86 6.92 5.46 18.21
C ASP A 86 5.99 6.67 18.37
N ASP A 87 6.58 7.87 18.34
CA ASP A 87 5.86 9.14 18.43
C ASP A 87 4.87 9.34 17.26
N LEU A 88 5.24 8.92 16.04
CA LEU A 88 4.40 8.98 14.85
C LEU A 88 3.30 7.90 14.82
N GLU A 89 3.56 6.73 15.40
CA GLU A 89 2.57 5.66 15.61
C GLU A 89 1.52 6.07 16.64
N ASP A 90 1.95 6.62 17.77
CA ASP A 90 1.07 7.17 18.82
C ASP A 90 0.18 8.29 18.29
N LEU A 91 0.72 9.12 17.38
CA LEU A 91 -0.03 10.15 16.67
C LEU A 91 -0.90 9.59 15.53
N GLN A 92 -0.86 8.28 15.28
CA GLN A 92 -1.60 7.56 14.26
C GLN A 92 -1.31 8.04 12.83
N PHE A 93 -0.09 8.49 12.53
CA PHE A 93 0.32 8.77 11.16
C PHE A 93 0.73 7.50 10.42
N ILE A 94 1.41 6.60 11.13
CA ILE A 94 1.98 5.38 10.59
C ILE A 94 1.71 4.18 11.49
N THR A 95 1.99 3.00 10.96
CA THR A 95 2.13 1.75 11.68
C THR A 95 3.32 1.00 11.09
N GLU A 96 4.01 0.25 11.91
CA GLU A 96 5.03 -0.69 11.49
C GLU A 96 4.39 -1.96 10.90
N GLU A 97 5.00 -2.46 9.83
CA GLU A 97 4.70 -3.75 9.23
C GLU A 97 5.99 -4.56 9.25
N THR A 98 5.96 -5.67 9.99
CA THR A 98 7.03 -6.67 10.02
C THR A 98 6.80 -7.71 8.93
N SER A 99 7.90 -8.28 8.39
CA SER A 99 7.81 -9.34 7.39
C SER A 99 7.15 -10.59 7.98
N MET A 100 6.24 -11.21 7.24
CA MET A 100 5.61 -12.49 7.61
C MET A 100 6.53 -13.69 7.32
N ASP A 101 7.73 -13.68 7.87
CA ASP A 101 8.72 -14.75 7.71
C ASP A 101 8.46 -15.96 8.61
N PHE A 102 7.61 -15.84 9.63
CA PHE A 102 7.23 -16.93 10.55
C PHE A 102 6.59 -18.14 9.86
N LEU A 103 6.04 -17.96 8.66
CA LEU A 103 5.49 -19.02 7.82
C LEU A 103 6.53 -19.66 6.89
N THR A 104 7.79 -19.22 6.94
CA THR A 104 8.85 -19.58 6.00
C THR A 104 10.06 -20.17 6.70
N ASN A 105 10.96 -20.78 5.93
CA ASN A 105 12.28 -21.21 6.41
C ASN A 105 13.24 -20.05 6.78
N GLN A 106 12.78 -18.79 6.75
CA GLN A 106 13.55 -17.59 7.08
C GLN A 106 13.22 -16.97 8.44
N PHE A 107 12.24 -17.46 9.20
CA PHE A 107 11.79 -16.86 10.47
C PHE A 107 12.92 -16.43 11.43
N GLU A 108 13.92 -17.28 11.62
CA GLU A 108 15.03 -17.00 12.54
C GLU A 108 16.23 -16.29 11.87
N LYS A 109 16.17 -16.05 10.56
CA LYS A 109 17.29 -15.55 9.74
C LYS A 109 17.02 -14.20 9.10
N ASN A 110 15.74 -13.84 8.96
CA ASN A 110 15.35 -12.64 8.28
C ASN A 110 15.57 -11.44 9.19
N GLU A 111 16.64 -10.69 8.93
CA GLU A 111 16.97 -9.44 9.63
C GLU A 111 16.53 -8.21 8.82
N SER A 112 15.66 -8.40 7.81
CA SER A 112 15.17 -7.30 6.99
C SER A 112 14.44 -6.27 7.83
N ALA A 113 14.80 -5.00 7.62
CA ALA A 113 14.13 -3.90 8.28
C ALA A 113 12.64 -3.86 7.95
N ASP A 114 11.87 -3.45 8.95
CA ASP A 114 10.43 -3.26 8.86
C ASP A 114 10.06 -2.15 7.88
N LYS A 115 8.81 -2.24 7.41
CA LYS A 115 8.22 -1.25 6.52
C LYS A 115 7.26 -0.37 7.30
N LEU A 116 7.27 0.91 7.00
CA LEU A 116 6.32 1.85 7.58
C LEU A 116 5.13 2.08 6.63
N LEU A 117 3.91 1.92 7.15
CA LEU A 117 2.67 2.15 6.42
C LEU A 117 1.95 3.37 6.97
N PHE A 118 1.39 4.19 6.09
CA PHE A 118 0.46 5.22 6.55
C PHE A 118 -0.85 4.59 7.01
N THR A 119 -1.39 5.11 8.12
CA THR A 119 -2.69 4.69 8.65
C THR A 119 -3.86 5.05 7.73
N THR A 120 -3.69 6.06 6.87
CA THR A 120 -4.68 6.45 5.87
C THR A 120 -4.07 6.71 4.49
N PRO A 121 -4.78 6.37 3.40
CA PRO A 121 -4.35 6.73 2.05
C PRO A 121 -4.11 8.24 1.85
N PHE A 122 -4.95 9.08 2.46
CA PHE A 122 -4.84 10.53 2.36
C PHE A 122 -3.53 11.07 2.95
N LEU A 123 -3.13 10.61 4.14
CA LEU A 123 -1.86 11.05 4.73
C LEU A 123 -0.69 10.71 3.80
N ARG A 124 -0.68 9.51 3.23
CA ARG A 124 0.34 9.14 2.23
C ARG A 124 0.32 10.06 1.02
N PHE A 125 -0.87 10.39 0.48
CA PHE A 125 -1.01 11.33 -0.63
C PHE A 125 -0.44 12.71 -0.27
N TRP A 126 -0.79 13.22 0.92
CA TRP A 126 -0.34 14.51 1.41
C TRP A 126 1.19 14.60 1.48
N PHE A 127 1.84 13.63 2.12
CA PHE A 127 3.30 13.62 2.27
C PHE A 127 4.05 13.25 0.98
N ALA A 128 3.40 12.56 0.02
CA ALA A 128 4.00 12.29 -1.28
C ALA A 128 3.98 13.52 -2.22
N PHE A 129 2.84 14.23 -2.29
CA PHE A 129 2.56 15.16 -3.38
C PHE A 129 2.23 16.59 -2.96
N VAL A 130 1.82 16.83 -1.71
CA VAL A 130 1.40 18.16 -1.23
C VAL A 130 2.46 18.78 -0.34
N SER A 131 2.75 18.18 0.82
CA SER A 131 3.70 18.70 1.81
C SER A 131 5.08 19.06 1.21
N PRO A 132 5.70 18.21 0.37
CA PRO A 132 7.03 18.53 -0.20
C PRO A 132 7.02 19.73 -1.15
N LEU A 133 5.84 20.11 -1.65
CA LEU A 133 5.62 21.14 -2.67
C LEU A 133 4.81 22.33 -2.14
N TYR A 134 4.72 22.47 -0.80
CA TYR A 134 3.84 23.43 -0.13
C TYR A 134 3.99 24.87 -0.63
N LYS A 135 5.19 25.30 -1.03
CA LYS A 135 5.44 26.67 -1.53
C LYS A 135 4.70 26.96 -2.84
N GLY A 136 4.61 25.98 -3.73
CA GLY A 136 3.86 26.10 -4.98
C GLY A 136 2.36 26.04 -4.72
N ILE A 137 1.92 25.09 -3.89
CA ILE A 137 0.52 24.95 -3.49
C ILE A 137 -0.02 26.21 -2.82
N ALA A 138 0.71 26.81 -1.89
CA ALA A 138 0.34 28.07 -1.23
C ALA A 138 0.26 29.28 -2.18
N ARG A 139 0.77 29.17 -3.40
CA ARG A 139 0.68 30.19 -4.46
C ARG A 139 -0.32 29.79 -5.55
N GLU A 140 -1.11 28.74 -5.31
CA GLU A 140 -2.05 28.17 -6.28
C GLU A 140 -1.38 27.66 -7.57
N ASP A 141 -0.07 27.38 -7.53
CA ASP A 141 0.67 26.75 -8.63
C ASP A 141 0.77 25.24 -8.42
N TYR A 142 -0.17 24.51 -9.02
CA TYR A 142 -0.31 23.07 -8.84
C TYR A 142 0.45 22.24 -9.89
N ASN A 143 1.18 22.88 -10.81
CA ASN A 143 1.82 22.19 -11.93
C ASN A 143 2.85 21.15 -11.47
N GLU A 144 3.69 21.51 -10.50
CA GLU A 144 4.72 20.61 -9.96
C GLU A 144 4.10 19.43 -9.22
N CYS A 145 3.08 19.68 -8.40
CA CYS A 145 2.33 18.65 -7.69
C CYS A 145 1.73 17.63 -8.66
N PHE A 146 1.05 18.10 -9.70
CA PHE A 146 0.43 17.22 -10.68
C PHE A 146 1.44 16.48 -11.55
N LYS A 147 2.56 17.12 -11.92
CA LYS A 147 3.66 16.45 -12.62
C LYS A 147 4.27 15.33 -11.78
N LYS A 148 4.51 15.59 -10.49
CA LYS A 148 5.01 14.56 -9.56
C LYS A 148 4.00 13.43 -9.40
N PHE A 149 2.72 13.76 -9.18
CA PHE A 149 1.66 12.76 -9.08
C PHE A 149 1.61 11.85 -10.30
N ASP A 150 1.64 12.39 -11.51
CA ASP A 150 1.58 11.60 -12.74
C ASP A 150 2.76 10.65 -12.91
N ASN A 151 3.97 11.10 -12.53
CA ASN A 151 5.18 10.29 -12.62
C ASN A 151 5.16 9.07 -11.67
N TYR A 152 4.55 9.23 -10.49
CA TYR A 152 4.52 8.19 -9.45
C TYR A 152 3.15 7.52 -9.28
N GLN A 153 2.17 7.87 -10.12
CA GLN A 153 0.78 7.44 -9.91
C GLN A 153 0.64 5.91 -9.88
N SER A 154 1.37 5.18 -10.74
CA SER A 154 1.25 3.71 -10.78
C SER A 154 1.68 3.11 -9.45
N GLU A 155 2.91 3.41 -9.02
CA GLU A 155 3.50 2.93 -7.76
C GLU A 155 2.65 3.35 -6.55
N PHE A 156 2.15 4.59 -6.56
CA PHE A 156 1.27 5.08 -5.51
C PHE A 156 -0.02 4.25 -5.42
N MET A 157 -0.65 3.95 -6.56
CA MET A 157 -1.91 3.20 -6.61
C MET A 157 -1.74 1.70 -6.35
N ASP A 158 -0.59 1.12 -6.73
CA ASP A 158 -0.28 -0.31 -6.55
C ASP A 158 -0.41 -0.71 -5.07
N LEU A 159 0.19 0.05 -4.15
CA LEU A 159 0.13 -0.24 -2.71
C LEU A 159 -1.30 -0.20 -2.15
N ILE A 160 -2.08 0.83 -2.50
CA ILE A 160 -3.46 0.96 -2.03
C ILE A 160 -4.31 -0.20 -2.55
N PHE A 161 -4.13 -0.56 -3.82
CA PHE A 161 -4.83 -1.70 -4.40
C PHE A 161 -4.49 -3.00 -3.65
N GLU A 162 -3.21 -3.21 -3.32
CA GLU A 162 -2.75 -4.37 -2.56
C GLU A 162 -3.37 -4.43 -1.15
N GLN A 163 -3.40 -3.33 -0.41
CA GLN A 163 -4.06 -3.27 0.91
C GLN A 163 -5.57 -3.57 0.81
N LEU A 164 -6.24 -3.08 -0.23
CA LEU A 164 -7.65 -3.44 -0.48
C LEU A 164 -7.82 -4.92 -0.85
N CYS A 165 -6.82 -5.55 -1.47
CA CYS A 165 -6.85 -6.97 -1.73
C CYS A 165 -6.68 -7.79 -0.44
N HIS A 166 -5.89 -7.30 0.53
CA HIS A 166 -5.81 -7.89 1.87
C HIS A 166 -7.19 -7.86 2.56
N GLU A 167 -7.84 -6.69 2.60
CA GLU A 167 -9.18 -6.55 3.17
C GLU A 167 -10.21 -7.44 2.46
N TYR A 168 -10.17 -7.51 1.13
CA TYR A 168 -11.06 -8.42 0.40
C TYR A 168 -10.75 -9.89 0.66
N THR A 169 -9.50 -10.24 0.95
CA THR A 169 -9.11 -11.61 1.30
C THR A 169 -9.75 -12.01 2.63
N LYS A 170 -9.76 -11.12 3.63
CA LYS A 170 -10.50 -11.33 4.88
C LYS A 170 -11.99 -11.62 4.63
N GLU A 171 -12.63 -10.86 3.75
CA GLU A 171 -14.05 -11.05 3.42
C GLU A 171 -14.36 -12.41 2.76
N ILE A 172 -13.54 -12.86 1.79
CA ILE A 172 -13.78 -14.14 1.10
C ILE A 172 -13.43 -15.37 1.94
N PHE A 173 -12.66 -15.19 3.02
CA PHE A 173 -12.34 -16.23 4.00
C PHE A 173 -13.10 -16.02 5.32
N SER A 174 -14.20 -15.27 5.33
CA SER A 174 -15.02 -15.05 6.54
C SER A 174 -15.55 -16.31 7.24
N ASN A 175 -15.60 -17.46 6.55
CA ASN A 175 -15.97 -18.76 7.16
C ASN A 175 -14.79 -19.48 7.85
N ASP A 176 -13.56 -19.04 7.58
CA ASP A 176 -12.29 -19.57 8.08
C ASP A 176 -11.38 -18.35 8.28
N GLU A 177 -11.68 -17.60 9.33
CA GLU A 177 -11.20 -16.23 9.57
C GLU A 177 -9.68 -16.13 9.39
N ILE A 178 -9.25 -15.03 8.79
CA ILE A 178 -7.82 -14.71 8.65
C ILE A 178 -7.32 -14.25 10.01
N GLU A 179 -6.37 -14.98 10.59
CA GLU A 179 -5.71 -14.62 11.85
C GLU A 179 -4.63 -13.58 11.58
N GLU A 180 -3.77 -13.85 10.58
CA GLU A 180 -2.69 -12.96 10.19
C GLU A 180 -2.68 -12.74 8.68
N ILE A 181 -2.42 -11.51 8.23
CA ILE A 181 -2.26 -11.16 6.82
C ILE A 181 -1.36 -9.95 6.63
N GLY A 182 -0.46 -10.06 5.66
CA GLY A 182 0.55 -9.06 5.39
C GLY A 182 1.38 -9.44 4.17
N ARG A 183 2.67 -9.12 4.25
CA ARG A 183 3.63 -9.32 3.17
C ARG A 183 4.85 -10.05 3.71
N TYR A 184 5.54 -10.75 2.83
CA TYR A 184 6.89 -11.26 3.10
C TYR A 184 7.91 -10.43 2.34
N TRP A 185 9.03 -10.10 2.96
CA TRP A 185 10.22 -9.61 2.27
C TRP A 185 11.50 -9.94 3.03
N ASP A 186 12.62 -9.98 2.29
CA ASP A 186 13.95 -10.14 2.86
C ASP A 186 15.03 -9.30 2.14
N ASP A 187 16.27 -9.48 2.56
CA ASP A 187 17.45 -8.81 2.01
C ASP A 187 17.95 -9.44 0.70
N GLU A 188 17.53 -10.66 0.39
CA GLU A 188 17.71 -11.30 -0.92
C GLU A 188 16.74 -10.75 -1.98
N LYS A 189 15.90 -9.78 -1.60
CA LYS A 189 14.89 -9.11 -2.45
C LYS A 189 13.78 -10.05 -2.92
N ARG A 190 13.55 -11.13 -2.18
CA ARG A 190 12.33 -11.93 -2.31
C ARG A 190 11.18 -11.14 -1.70
N GLU A 191 10.01 -11.16 -2.34
CA GLU A 191 8.82 -10.45 -1.85
C GLU A 191 7.54 -11.18 -2.23
N ILE A 192 6.63 -11.34 -1.27
CA ILE A 192 5.26 -11.81 -1.48
C ILE A 192 4.30 -10.71 -1.05
N ASN A 193 3.47 -10.26 -1.99
CA ASN A 193 2.54 -9.14 -1.79
C ASN A 193 1.37 -9.46 -0.86
N LEU A 194 1.01 -10.73 -0.73
CA LEU A 194 -0.06 -11.22 0.11
C LEU A 194 0.33 -12.58 0.65
N LEU A 195 0.56 -12.64 1.95
CA LEU A 195 0.72 -13.86 2.71
C LEU A 195 -0.28 -13.80 3.86
N ALA A 196 -1.00 -14.88 4.12
CA ALA A 196 -1.96 -14.94 5.20
C ALA A 196 -2.06 -16.36 5.77
N GLU A 197 -2.46 -16.44 7.03
CA GLU A 197 -2.80 -17.67 7.73
C GLU A 197 -4.22 -17.56 8.30
N THR A 198 -5.04 -18.60 8.09
CA THR A 198 -6.36 -18.68 8.72
C THR A 198 -6.27 -19.25 10.13
N SER A 199 -7.30 -19.07 10.95
CA SER A 199 -7.38 -19.67 12.29
C SER A 199 -7.36 -21.21 12.30
N ASN A 200 -7.57 -21.86 11.15
CA ASN A 200 -7.41 -23.30 10.99
C ASN A 200 -6.03 -23.71 10.45
N GLY A 201 -5.07 -22.77 10.40
CA GLY A 201 -3.70 -23.00 9.95
C GLY A 201 -3.55 -23.14 8.43
N LYS A 202 -4.52 -22.64 7.63
CA LYS A 202 -4.40 -22.68 6.17
C LYS A 202 -3.59 -21.50 5.68
N VAL A 203 -2.65 -21.77 4.78
CA VAL A 203 -1.76 -20.74 4.21
C VAL A 203 -2.31 -20.23 2.89
N ILE A 204 -2.40 -18.90 2.77
CA ILE A 204 -2.77 -18.22 1.53
C ILE A 204 -1.61 -17.38 1.03
N VAL A 205 -1.23 -17.58 -0.22
CA VAL A 205 -0.29 -16.70 -0.94
C VAL A 205 -1.01 -15.96 -2.06
N GLY A 206 -0.54 -14.77 -2.42
CA GLY A 206 -1.16 -14.02 -3.49
C GLY A 206 -0.28 -13.03 -4.22
N LEU A 207 -0.77 -12.64 -5.39
CA LEU A 207 -0.19 -11.57 -6.20
C LEU A 207 -1.23 -10.48 -6.43
N CYS A 208 -0.82 -9.24 -6.19
CA CYS A 208 -1.63 -8.05 -6.45
C CYS A 208 -0.97 -7.25 -7.57
N LYS A 209 -1.70 -6.99 -8.66
CA LYS A 209 -1.17 -6.31 -9.84
C LYS A 209 -2.10 -5.19 -10.31
N TYR A 210 -1.72 -3.93 -10.05
CA TYR A 210 -2.48 -2.75 -10.48
C TYR A 210 -1.98 -2.12 -11.79
N THR A 211 -1.54 -2.95 -12.73
CA THR A 211 -1.03 -2.50 -14.03
C THR A 211 -2.11 -2.53 -15.13
N ASN A 212 -1.82 -1.88 -16.26
CA ASN A 212 -2.66 -1.97 -17.45
C ASN A 212 -2.48 -3.30 -18.22
N SER A 213 -1.51 -4.14 -17.84
CA SER A 213 -1.25 -5.43 -18.45
C SER A 213 -2.00 -6.56 -17.74
N LYS A 214 -2.48 -7.54 -18.52
CA LYS A 214 -3.07 -8.76 -17.96
C LYS A 214 -2.02 -9.57 -17.20
N MET A 215 -2.42 -10.17 -16.09
CA MET A 215 -1.63 -11.17 -15.39
C MET A 215 -1.54 -12.47 -16.21
N LYS A 216 -0.37 -13.09 -16.24
CA LYS A 216 -0.01 -14.24 -17.07
C LYS A 216 0.36 -15.45 -16.21
N SER A 217 0.36 -16.65 -16.78
CA SER A 217 0.83 -17.87 -16.11
C SER A 217 2.26 -17.75 -15.58
N SER A 218 3.12 -17.00 -16.27
CA SER A 218 4.48 -16.72 -15.82
C SER A 218 4.55 -15.96 -14.49
N ASP A 219 3.55 -15.11 -14.20
CA ASP A 219 3.49 -14.41 -12.91
C ASP A 219 3.25 -15.43 -11.78
N VAL A 220 2.38 -16.42 -12.01
CA VAL A 220 2.07 -17.49 -11.05
C VAL A 220 3.22 -18.46 -10.87
N ASN A 221 3.91 -18.82 -11.97
CA ASN A 221 5.06 -19.73 -11.89
C ASN A 221 6.18 -19.13 -11.04
N ARG A 222 6.45 -17.83 -11.18
CA ARG A 222 7.41 -17.11 -10.32
C ARG A 222 7.01 -17.14 -8.85
N LEU A 223 5.73 -16.93 -8.55
CA LEU A 223 5.25 -17.05 -7.17
C LEU A 223 5.44 -18.47 -6.63
N LYS A 224 5.20 -19.51 -7.45
CA LYS A 224 5.43 -20.90 -7.05
C LYS A 224 6.90 -21.21 -6.82
N GLU A 225 7.78 -20.75 -7.70
CA GLU A 225 9.24 -20.86 -7.53
C GLU A 225 9.67 -20.19 -6.22
N LEU A 226 9.17 -18.99 -5.95
CA LEU A 226 9.43 -18.28 -4.71
C LEU A 226 8.92 -19.02 -3.46
N CYS A 227 7.72 -19.59 -3.53
CA CYS A 227 7.20 -20.41 -2.42
C CYS A 227 8.10 -21.63 -2.15
N LEU A 228 8.62 -22.28 -3.19
CA LEU A 228 9.55 -23.40 -3.05
C LEU A 228 10.87 -22.99 -2.40
N GLU A 229 11.41 -21.81 -2.75
CA GLU A 229 12.64 -21.28 -2.13
C GLU A 229 12.47 -20.99 -0.63
N LEU A 230 11.25 -20.64 -0.22
CA LEU A 230 10.91 -20.27 1.15
C LEU A 230 10.38 -21.45 2.00
N ASP A 231 10.39 -22.67 1.45
CA ASP A 231 9.73 -23.87 2.01
C ASP A 231 8.25 -23.61 2.41
N LEU A 232 7.58 -22.74 1.66
CA LEU A 232 6.21 -22.32 1.89
C LEU A 232 5.24 -23.16 1.03
N VAL A 233 4.31 -23.85 1.66
CA VAL A 233 3.30 -24.68 0.96
C VAL A 233 1.92 -24.05 1.12
N PRO A 234 1.40 -23.34 0.10
CA PRO A 234 0.10 -22.69 0.20
C PRO A 234 -1.06 -23.64 -0.05
N ASP A 235 -2.10 -23.55 0.79
CA ASP A 235 -3.41 -24.16 0.54
C ASP A 235 -4.19 -23.42 -0.56
N TYR A 236 -4.08 -22.08 -0.57
CA TYR A 236 -4.73 -21.22 -1.54
C TYR A 236 -3.75 -20.24 -2.19
N VAL A 237 -3.94 -20.04 -3.49
CA VAL A 237 -3.33 -18.98 -4.28
C VAL A 237 -4.43 -18.01 -4.71
N VAL A 238 -4.33 -16.75 -4.26
CA VAL A 238 -5.27 -15.69 -4.62
C VAL A 238 -4.60 -14.66 -5.51
N LEU A 239 -5.18 -14.43 -6.70
CA LEU A 239 -4.62 -13.48 -7.66
C LEU A 239 -5.55 -12.31 -7.86
N PHE A 240 -5.02 -11.10 -7.73
CA PHE A 240 -5.74 -9.85 -7.91
C PHE A 240 -5.15 -9.06 -9.08
N SER A 241 -6.00 -8.73 -10.06
CA SER A 241 -5.55 -7.95 -11.22
C SER A 241 -6.51 -6.83 -11.60
N LYS A 242 -5.95 -5.63 -11.83
CA LYS A 242 -6.68 -4.50 -12.42
C LYS A 242 -7.17 -4.82 -13.83
N SER A 243 -6.27 -5.27 -14.71
CA SER A 243 -6.56 -5.56 -16.12
C SER A 243 -7.04 -6.99 -16.40
N GLY A 244 -7.12 -7.82 -15.37
CA GLY A 244 -7.56 -9.22 -15.45
C GLY A 244 -6.47 -10.17 -15.96
N PHE A 245 -6.90 -11.32 -16.45
CA PHE A 245 -6.02 -12.48 -16.68
C PHE A 245 -6.00 -12.91 -18.14
N THR A 246 -4.90 -13.51 -18.60
CA THR A 246 -4.85 -14.20 -19.90
C THR A 246 -5.81 -15.40 -19.93
N ASN A 247 -6.22 -15.84 -21.12
CA ASN A 247 -7.12 -17.00 -21.25
C ASN A 247 -6.47 -18.28 -20.70
N GLU A 248 -5.17 -18.45 -20.93
CA GLU A 248 -4.38 -19.55 -20.40
C GLU A 248 -4.43 -19.61 -18.86
N LEU A 249 -4.22 -18.48 -18.18
CA LEU A 249 -4.29 -18.44 -16.71
C LEU A 249 -5.74 -18.65 -16.21
N LYS A 250 -6.74 -18.14 -16.93
CA LYS A 250 -8.16 -18.40 -16.59
C LYS A 250 -8.51 -19.89 -16.65
N SER A 251 -7.94 -20.65 -17.59
CA SER A 251 -8.16 -22.10 -17.68
C SER A 251 -7.52 -22.90 -16.54
N GLN A 252 -6.62 -22.30 -15.77
CA GLN A 252 -5.98 -22.95 -14.61
C GLN A 252 -6.77 -22.75 -13.31
N LYS A 253 -7.87 -21.97 -13.33
CA LYS A 253 -8.68 -21.72 -12.14
C LYS A 253 -9.12 -23.04 -11.51
N SER A 254 -8.97 -23.13 -10.19
CA SER A 254 -9.40 -24.27 -9.39
C SER A 254 -9.98 -23.79 -8.07
N GLU A 255 -10.33 -24.71 -7.18
CA GLU A 255 -10.73 -24.37 -5.80
C GLU A 255 -9.60 -23.64 -5.05
N ASN A 256 -8.36 -24.06 -5.32
CA ASN A 256 -7.15 -23.55 -4.67
C ASN A 256 -6.52 -22.37 -5.42
N LEU A 257 -6.81 -22.18 -6.72
CA LEU A 257 -6.37 -21.00 -7.49
C LEU A 257 -7.55 -20.07 -7.79
N ARG A 258 -7.66 -18.98 -7.03
CA ARG A 258 -8.77 -18.02 -7.11
C ARG A 258 -8.32 -16.73 -7.82
N LEU A 259 -9.15 -16.28 -8.76
CA LEU A 259 -8.86 -15.14 -9.63
C LEU A 259 -9.86 -14.01 -9.39
N PHE A 260 -9.36 -12.84 -8.99
CA PHE A 260 -10.15 -11.67 -8.67
C PHE A 260 -9.71 -10.47 -9.50
N THR A 261 -10.68 -9.62 -9.85
CA THR A 261 -10.41 -8.34 -10.51
C THR A 261 -10.77 -7.17 -9.59
N VAL A 262 -10.43 -5.95 -10.00
CA VAL A 262 -10.86 -4.73 -9.30
C VAL A 262 -12.39 -4.66 -9.10
N LYS A 263 -13.19 -5.37 -9.90
CA LYS A 263 -14.65 -5.44 -9.72
C LYS A 263 -15.06 -6.19 -8.46
N SER A 264 -14.26 -7.16 -8.02
CA SER A 264 -14.54 -7.99 -6.83
C SER A 264 -14.51 -7.15 -5.55
N LEU A 265 -13.64 -6.13 -5.51
CA LEU A 265 -13.55 -5.16 -4.41
C LEU A 265 -14.85 -4.37 -4.16
N LYS A 266 -15.86 -4.51 -5.01
CA LYS A 266 -17.20 -3.98 -4.72
C LYS A 266 -17.77 -4.52 -3.41
N ALA A 267 -17.38 -5.74 -3.00
CA ALA A 267 -17.83 -6.33 -1.74
C ALA A 267 -17.36 -5.53 -0.50
N LEU A 268 -16.30 -4.73 -0.62
CA LEU A 268 -15.80 -3.87 0.47
C LEU A 268 -16.64 -2.62 0.68
N ILE A 269 -17.55 -2.30 -0.25
CA ILE A 269 -18.45 -1.16 -0.10
C ILE A 269 -19.65 -1.64 0.71
N LYS A 270 -19.70 -1.23 1.97
CA LYS A 270 -20.84 -1.41 2.88
C LYS A 270 -21.90 -0.34 2.64
#